data_AF-A0AAD6CCQ9-F1
#
_entry.id   AF-A0AAD6CCQ9-F1
#
_cell.length_a   1.000
_cell.length_b   1.000
_cell.length_c   1.000
_cell.angle_alpha   90.00
_cell.angle_beta   90.00
_cell.angle_gamma   90.00
#
_symmetry.space_group_name_H-M   'P 1'
#
loop_
_entity.id
_entity.type
_entity.pdbx_description
1 polymer ?
#
loop_
_entity_poly.entity_id
_entity_poly.type
_entity_poly.pdbx_seq_one_letter_code
_entity_poly.pdbx_strand_id
1 'polypeptide(L)'
;MLCVSYVLLNRLVLGPFLLDLIYGEKYSSMKEADKRAFRLRHIGIFARTTSLLLVSKPAFMVALKSKEWSDPYSQGSNITLGEVAFFSIMITAGFHLFELIFDQSLKPLLIIHHLGSIMVIHGFLPALMSLPKAQNMELNRAISMANVTLYWALLDAPLVILSYVVAVLRSTLVQGRTKIRKLFYISLRIAVFLTTLEILVIVYLGSQNWKGLSAFQRATICSLQALFTGAKVWVCQRFYSAYRRQADPLETKATRDAGALKPE
;
A
#
# COMPACT_ATOMS: atom_id res chain seq x y z
N MET A 1 8.03 -8.94 16.02
CA MET A 1 8.72 -7.67 16.34
C MET A 1 8.10 -6.46 15.65
N LEU A 2 8.00 -6.39 14.31
CA LEU A 2 7.48 -5.20 13.61
C LEU A 2 6.05 -4.79 14.00
N CYS A 3 5.13 -5.74 14.18
CA CYS A 3 3.78 -5.43 14.67
C CYS A 3 3.80 -4.81 16.08
N VAL A 4 4.69 -5.28 16.95
CA VAL A 4 4.90 -4.69 18.29
C VAL A 4 5.46 -3.28 18.17
N SER A 5 6.40 -3.04 17.27
CA SER A 5 6.92 -1.71 16.98
C SER A 5 5.82 -0.76 16.50
N TYR A 6 4.89 -1.21 15.65
CA TYR A 6 3.73 -0.40 15.24
C TYR A 6 2.76 -0.14 16.39
N VAL A 7 2.53 -1.12 17.27
CA VAL A 7 1.73 -0.92 18.48
C VAL A 7 2.36 0.12 19.39
N LEU A 8 3.68 0.07 19.60
CA LEU A 8 4.41 1.05 20.39
C LEU A 8 4.38 2.43 19.72
N LEU A 9 4.60 2.51 18.41
CA LEU A 9 4.56 3.77 17.67
C LEU A 9 3.14 4.38 17.68
N ASN A 10 2.08 3.55 17.59
CA ASN A 10 0.69 3.97 17.73
C ASN A 10 0.34 4.49 19.12
N ARG A 11 0.87 3.84 20.17
CA ARG A 11 0.54 4.15 21.57
C ARG A 11 1.40 5.27 22.16
N LEU A 12 2.68 5.32 21.81
CA LEU A 12 3.68 6.17 22.47
C LEU A 12 4.08 7.40 21.65
N VAL A 13 4.15 7.28 20.32
CA VAL A 13 4.68 8.36 19.44
C VAL A 13 3.57 9.12 18.74
N LEU A 14 2.65 8.40 18.09
CA LEU A 14 1.45 8.96 17.45
C LEU A 14 0.25 9.02 18.40
N GLY A 15 0.49 8.91 19.70
CA GLY A 15 -0.50 9.19 20.74
C GLY A 15 -0.98 10.66 20.68
N PRO A 16 -1.75 11.12 21.69
CA PRO A 16 -2.34 12.46 21.65
C PRO A 16 -1.29 13.55 21.40
N PHE A 17 -0.08 13.43 21.95
CA PHE A 17 0.92 14.51 21.89
C PHE A 17 1.33 14.96 20.47
N LEU A 18 1.85 14.06 19.62
CA LEU A 18 2.43 14.48 18.34
C LEU A 18 1.38 14.95 17.32
N LEU A 19 0.24 14.25 17.24
CA LEU A 19 -0.81 14.61 16.30
C LEU A 19 -1.63 15.81 16.76
N ASP A 20 -1.81 16.00 18.07
CA ASP A 20 -2.40 17.22 18.60
C ASP A 20 -1.44 18.42 18.41
N LEU A 21 -0.12 18.21 18.48
CA LEU A 21 0.85 19.26 18.14
C LEU A 21 0.82 19.64 16.65
N ILE A 22 0.76 18.67 15.74
CA ILE A 22 0.81 18.92 14.28
C ILE A 22 -0.52 19.45 13.75
N TYR A 23 -1.65 18.89 14.21
CA TYR A 23 -2.98 19.17 13.67
C TYR A 23 -3.86 20.02 14.59
N GLY A 24 -3.46 20.21 15.85
CA GLY A 24 -4.14 21.07 16.82
C GLY A 24 -5.60 20.72 17.02
N GLU A 25 -6.42 21.76 17.09
CA GLU A 25 -7.86 21.69 17.32
C GLU A 25 -8.59 20.74 16.34
N LYS A 26 -8.08 20.58 15.11
CA LYS A 26 -8.67 19.66 14.14
C LYS A 26 -8.58 18.22 14.60
N TYR A 27 -7.51 17.82 15.29
CA TYR A 27 -7.36 16.48 15.81
C TYR A 27 -8.08 16.31 17.14
N SER A 28 -7.94 17.26 18.08
CA SER A 28 -8.59 17.17 19.40
C SER A 28 -10.12 17.11 19.33
N SER A 29 -10.73 17.82 18.37
CA SER A 29 -12.19 17.85 18.14
C SER A 29 -12.75 16.60 17.44
N MET A 30 -11.91 15.68 16.93
CA MET A 30 -12.38 14.43 16.31
C MET A 30 -12.98 13.49 17.36
N LYS A 31 -13.97 12.69 16.93
CA LYS A 31 -14.47 11.56 17.74
C LYS A 31 -13.37 10.54 17.94
N GLU A 32 -13.39 9.81 19.05
CA GLU A 32 -12.33 8.82 19.36
C GLU A 32 -12.15 7.74 18.28
N ALA A 33 -13.25 7.31 17.64
CA ALA A 33 -13.19 6.40 16.51
C ALA A 33 -12.44 7.01 15.31
N ASP A 34 -12.69 8.28 15.00
CA ASP A 34 -12.02 9.00 13.92
C ASP A 34 -10.54 9.27 14.25
N LYS A 35 -10.22 9.61 15.50
CA LYS A 35 -8.83 9.75 15.98
C LYS A 35 -8.04 8.46 15.82
N ARG A 36 -8.65 7.31 16.15
CA ARG A 36 -8.03 5.98 15.98
C ARG A 36 -7.75 5.70 14.50
N ALA A 37 -8.73 5.92 13.62
CA ALA A 37 -8.54 5.75 12.19
C ALA A 37 -7.49 6.73 11.63
N PHE A 38 -7.45 7.96 12.13
CA PHE A 38 -6.49 8.98 11.73
C PHE A 38 -5.05 8.60 12.11
N ARG A 39 -4.83 8.08 13.33
CA ARG A 39 -3.54 7.51 13.76
C ARG A 39 -3.11 6.35 12.88
N LEU A 40 -4.02 5.41 12.62
CA LEU A 40 -3.75 4.24 11.78
C LEU A 40 -3.23 4.65 10.39
N ARG A 41 -3.86 5.67 9.78
CA ARG A 41 -3.45 6.20 8.47
C ARG A 41 -2.03 6.78 8.47
N HIS A 42 -1.61 7.47 9.55
CA HIS A 42 -0.25 8.00 9.66
C HIS A 42 0.78 6.88 9.77
N ILE A 43 0.48 5.84 10.56
CA ILE A 43 1.33 4.64 10.64
C ILE A 43 1.42 3.99 9.27
N GLY A 44 0.30 3.90 8.54
CA GLY A 44 0.29 3.37 7.18
C GLY A 44 1.15 4.16 6.22
N ILE A 45 1.05 5.50 6.23
CA ILE A 45 1.93 6.36 5.42
C ILE A 45 3.39 6.11 5.77
N PHE A 46 3.74 6.10 7.06
CA PHE A 46 5.11 5.88 7.52
C PHE A 46 5.65 4.51 7.11
N ALA A 47 4.91 3.44 7.40
CA ALA A 47 5.30 2.06 7.10
C ALA A 47 5.50 1.86 5.59
N ARG A 48 4.54 2.33 4.77
CA ARG A 48 4.59 2.18 3.32
C ARG A 48 5.68 3.02 2.67
N THR A 49 5.89 4.24 3.16
CA THR A 49 6.97 5.09 2.66
C THR A 49 8.33 4.51 3.00
N THR A 50 8.52 4.04 4.23
CA THR A 50 9.77 3.38 4.66
C THR A 50 10.03 2.12 3.83
N SER A 51 9.02 1.27 3.66
CA SER A 51 9.12 0.10 2.77
C SER A 51 9.48 0.53 1.34
N LEU A 52 8.77 1.48 0.76
CA LEU A 52 9.03 1.94 -0.60
C LEU A 52 10.48 2.41 -0.79
N LEU A 53 11.01 3.21 0.13
CA LEU A 53 12.39 3.69 0.07
C LEU A 53 13.41 2.55 0.16
N LEU A 54 13.19 1.58 1.06
CA LEU A 54 14.09 0.44 1.24
C LEU A 54 14.11 -0.49 0.03
N VAL A 55 12.96 -0.79 -0.58
CA VAL A 55 12.86 -1.70 -1.72
C VAL A 55 13.27 -1.06 -3.05
N SER A 56 13.20 0.27 -3.17
CA SER A 56 13.49 0.99 -4.42
C SER A 56 14.88 0.72 -4.97
N LYS A 57 15.91 0.76 -4.11
CA LYS A 57 17.30 0.54 -4.55
C LYS A 57 17.55 -0.92 -4.96
N PRO A 58 17.22 -1.95 -4.16
CA PRO A 58 17.29 -3.34 -4.59
C PRO A 58 16.56 -3.60 -5.91
N ALA A 59 15.32 -3.11 -6.04
CA ALA A 59 14.55 -3.25 -7.27
C ALA A 59 15.28 -2.65 -8.47
N PHE A 60 15.75 -1.40 -8.36
CA PHE A 60 16.46 -0.72 -9.44
C PHE A 60 17.78 -1.42 -9.82
N MET A 61 18.56 -1.87 -8.84
CA MET A 61 19.85 -2.52 -9.08
C MET A 61 19.69 -3.88 -9.76
N VAL A 62 18.76 -4.70 -9.29
CA VAL A 62 18.49 -6.01 -9.88
C VAL A 62 17.89 -5.87 -11.28
N ALA A 63 17.01 -4.89 -11.47
CA ALA A 63 16.32 -4.66 -12.74
C ALA A 63 17.19 -4.11 -13.87
N LEU A 64 18.00 -3.10 -13.55
CA LEU A 64 18.63 -2.24 -14.58
C LEU A 64 20.15 -2.31 -14.56
N LYS A 65 20.76 -2.87 -13.50
CA LYS A 65 22.21 -2.92 -13.34
C LYS A 65 22.78 -4.34 -13.32
N SER A 66 22.00 -5.32 -13.75
CA SER A 66 22.39 -6.73 -13.81
C SER A 66 22.98 -7.24 -12.49
N LYS A 67 22.46 -6.73 -11.36
CA LYS A 67 22.86 -7.16 -10.01
C LYS A 67 22.05 -8.36 -9.57
N GLU A 68 22.66 -9.23 -8.80
CA GLU A 68 21.99 -10.38 -8.21
C GLU A 68 21.47 -10.04 -6.81
N TRP A 69 20.45 -10.78 -6.36
CA TRP A 69 19.89 -10.61 -5.02
C TRP A 69 20.92 -10.81 -3.90
N SER A 70 21.94 -11.63 -4.14
CA SER A 70 23.05 -11.89 -3.21
C SER A 70 24.12 -10.81 -3.22
N ASP A 71 24.07 -9.83 -4.12
CA ASP A 71 25.09 -8.79 -4.16
C ASP A 71 25.01 -7.87 -2.94
N PRO A 72 26.16 -7.32 -2.47
CA PRO A 72 26.19 -6.33 -1.41
C PRO A 72 25.32 -5.11 -1.70
N TYR A 73 24.55 -4.65 -0.70
CA TYR A 73 23.72 -3.45 -0.81
C TYR A 73 24.54 -2.19 -1.11
N SER A 74 25.74 -2.09 -0.53
CA SER A 74 26.73 -1.04 -0.81
C SER A 74 28.12 -1.64 -0.80
N GLN A 75 29.10 -0.92 -1.35
CA GLN A 75 30.50 -1.33 -1.29
C GLN A 75 30.92 -1.59 0.16
N GLY A 76 31.51 -2.75 0.43
CA GLY A 76 31.94 -3.15 1.78
C GLY A 76 30.83 -3.59 2.74
N SER A 77 29.57 -3.64 2.31
CA SER A 77 28.45 -4.10 3.15
C SER A 77 28.37 -5.62 3.19
N ASN A 78 28.16 -6.18 4.40
CA ASN A 78 27.80 -7.59 4.57
C ASN A 78 26.30 -7.86 4.34
N ILE A 79 25.49 -6.79 4.26
CA ILE A 79 24.05 -6.87 3.97
C ILE A 79 23.86 -6.89 2.45
N THR A 80 23.06 -7.84 1.97
CA THR A 80 22.73 -8.06 0.56
C THR A 80 21.51 -7.27 0.09
N LEU A 81 21.36 -7.09 -1.22
CA LEU A 81 20.15 -6.48 -1.82
C LEU A 81 18.88 -7.24 -1.45
N GLY A 82 18.96 -8.58 -1.43
CA GLY A 82 17.87 -9.47 -1.07
C GLY A 82 17.41 -9.32 0.38
N GLU A 83 18.35 -9.20 1.33
CA GLU A 83 18.02 -8.98 2.74
C GLU A 83 17.31 -7.64 2.97
N VAL A 84 17.75 -6.56 2.32
CA VAL A 84 17.08 -5.26 2.41
C VAL A 84 15.69 -5.31 1.78
N ALA A 85 15.54 -5.94 0.62
CA ALA A 85 14.24 -6.11 -0.03
C ALA A 85 13.29 -6.97 0.82
N PHE A 86 13.79 -8.06 1.40
CA PHE A 86 13.03 -8.91 2.31
C PHE A 86 12.56 -8.12 3.54
N PHE A 87 13.48 -7.41 4.19
CA PHE A 87 13.14 -6.57 5.35
C PHE A 87 12.07 -5.54 5.00
N SER A 88 12.18 -4.89 3.84
CA SER A 88 11.15 -3.97 3.35
C SER A 88 9.78 -4.64 3.20
N ILE A 89 9.72 -5.82 2.60
CA ILE A 89 8.45 -6.53 2.39
C ILE A 89 7.86 -6.98 3.74
N MET A 90 8.70 -7.32 4.73
CA MET A 90 8.27 -7.63 6.09
C MET A 90 7.66 -6.43 6.82
N ILE A 91 8.13 -5.20 6.56
CA ILE A 91 7.49 -3.95 7.04
C ILE A 91 6.04 -3.88 6.55
N THR A 92 5.82 -4.19 5.26
CA THR A 92 4.48 -4.23 4.65
C THR A 92 3.61 -5.32 5.25
N ALA A 93 4.12 -6.55 5.40
CA ALA A 93 3.37 -7.65 6.01
C ALA A 93 2.99 -7.35 7.48
N GLY A 94 3.93 -6.78 8.24
CA GLY A 94 3.70 -6.36 9.62
C GLY A 94 2.60 -5.30 9.72
N PHE A 95 2.55 -4.37 8.75
CA PHE A 95 1.52 -3.34 8.72
C PHE A 95 0.16 -3.91 8.27
N HIS A 96 0.10 -4.82 7.31
CA HIS A 96 -1.13 -5.55 6.97
C HIS A 96 -1.73 -6.26 8.18
N LEU A 97 -0.89 -6.97 8.95
CA LEU A 97 -1.34 -7.62 10.19
C LEU A 97 -1.85 -6.60 11.21
N PHE A 98 -1.16 -5.47 11.34
CA PHE A 98 -1.59 -4.38 12.20
C PHE A 98 -2.95 -3.80 11.77
N GLU A 99 -3.19 -3.57 10.48
CA GLU A 99 -4.50 -3.12 9.99
C GLU A 99 -5.60 -4.15 10.23
N LEU A 100 -5.34 -5.44 9.99
CA LEU A 100 -6.30 -6.52 10.24
C LEU A 100 -6.76 -6.57 11.70
N ILE A 101 -5.85 -6.28 12.64
CA ILE A 101 -6.15 -6.30 14.09
C ILE A 101 -6.82 -4.98 14.53
N PHE A 102 -6.35 -3.85 14.02
CA PHE A 102 -6.69 -2.53 14.57
C PHE A 102 -7.69 -1.73 13.74
N ASP A 103 -8.01 -2.09 12.50
CA ASP A 103 -9.07 -1.46 11.71
C ASP A 103 -10.36 -2.31 11.73
N GLN A 104 -11.35 -1.85 12.49
CA GLN A 104 -12.67 -2.49 12.55
C GLN A 104 -13.56 -2.19 11.34
N SER A 105 -13.14 -1.25 10.48
CA SER A 105 -13.90 -0.82 9.29
C SER A 105 -13.38 -1.43 7.98
N LEU A 106 -12.43 -2.35 8.08
CA LEU A 106 -11.79 -2.98 6.94
C LEU A 106 -12.80 -3.78 6.11
N LYS A 107 -12.77 -3.61 4.80
CA LYS A 107 -13.70 -4.29 3.88
C LYS A 107 -13.24 -5.73 3.61
N PRO A 108 -14.15 -6.69 3.38
CA PRO A 108 -13.80 -8.10 3.13
C PRO A 108 -12.78 -8.28 1.99
N LEU A 109 -12.92 -7.54 0.89
CA LEU A 109 -11.95 -7.58 -0.22
C LEU A 109 -10.54 -7.20 0.24
N LEU A 110 -10.42 -6.19 1.10
CA LEU A 110 -9.15 -5.72 1.61
C LEU A 110 -8.56 -6.69 2.67
N ILE A 111 -9.42 -7.33 3.47
CA ILE A 111 -9.02 -8.43 4.37
C ILE A 111 -8.37 -9.56 3.56
N ILE A 112 -9.04 -10.03 2.50
CA ILE A 112 -8.53 -11.09 1.62
C ILE A 112 -7.22 -10.66 0.96
N HIS A 113 -7.14 -9.41 0.48
CA HIS A 113 -5.92 -8.87 -0.09
C HIS A 113 -4.75 -8.85 0.90
N HIS A 114 -4.97 -8.42 2.14
CA HIS A 114 -3.95 -8.40 3.19
C HIS A 114 -3.52 -9.81 3.59
N LEU A 115 -4.46 -10.73 3.80
CA LEU A 115 -4.16 -12.13 4.13
C LEU A 115 -3.39 -12.80 2.99
N GLY A 116 -3.83 -12.65 1.74
CA GLY A 116 -3.14 -13.18 0.57
C GLY A 116 -1.71 -12.63 0.46
N SER A 117 -1.54 -11.32 0.69
CA SER A 117 -0.21 -10.70 0.70
C SER A 117 0.69 -11.29 1.80
N ILE A 118 0.17 -11.44 3.02
CA ILE A 118 0.92 -12.03 4.15
C ILE A 118 1.32 -13.47 3.83
N MET A 119 0.42 -14.28 3.26
CA MET A 119 0.69 -15.66 2.88
C MET A 119 1.76 -15.76 1.79
N VAL A 120 1.73 -14.89 0.78
CA VAL A 120 2.80 -14.84 -0.25
C VAL A 120 4.12 -14.48 0.40
N ILE A 121 4.15 -13.46 1.25
CA ILE A 121 5.39 -12.98 1.88
C ILE A 121 6.02 -14.04 2.80
N HIS A 122 5.21 -14.72 3.62
CA HIS A 122 5.71 -15.71 4.59
C HIS A 122 5.87 -17.11 4.00
N GLY A 123 5.04 -17.48 3.03
CA GLY A 123 5.07 -18.81 2.42
C GLY A 123 6.04 -18.91 1.26
N PHE A 124 6.11 -17.89 0.39
CA PHE A 124 6.84 -17.99 -0.87
C PHE A 124 8.32 -17.57 -0.75
N LEU A 125 8.62 -16.43 -0.11
CA LEU A 125 10.01 -15.93 -0.04
C LEU A 125 10.94 -16.80 0.81
N PRO A 126 10.55 -17.27 2.01
CA PRO A 126 11.39 -18.16 2.81
C PRO A 126 11.61 -19.53 2.14
N ALA A 127 10.58 -20.07 1.49
CA ALA A 127 10.70 -21.32 0.73
C ALA A 127 11.73 -21.19 -0.40
N LEU A 128 11.73 -20.07 -1.12
CA LEU A 128 12.74 -19.76 -2.15
C LEU A 128 14.16 -19.73 -1.57
N MET A 129 14.38 -19.13 -0.40
CA MET A 129 15.70 -19.06 0.23
C MET A 129 16.21 -20.43 0.72
N SER A 130 15.32 -21.41 0.86
CA SER A 130 15.65 -22.78 1.28
C SER A 130 15.96 -23.73 0.12
N LEU A 131 15.79 -23.30 -1.14
CA LEU A 131 16.03 -24.14 -2.30
C LEU A 131 17.53 -24.39 -2.52
N PRO A 132 17.98 -25.66 -2.65
CA PRO A 132 19.36 -25.96 -2.97
C PRO A 132 19.75 -25.38 -4.34
N LYS A 133 20.93 -24.74 -4.42
CA LYS A 133 21.48 -24.23 -5.70
C LYS A 133 21.56 -25.29 -6.81
N ALA A 134 21.67 -26.57 -6.46
CA ALA A 134 21.68 -27.67 -7.42
C ALA A 134 20.37 -27.79 -8.25
N GLN A 135 19.26 -27.19 -7.79
CA GLN A 135 17.98 -27.19 -8.49
C GLN A 135 17.82 -25.95 -9.38
N ASN A 136 18.73 -25.77 -10.35
CA ASN A 136 18.83 -24.58 -11.20
C ASN A 136 17.48 -24.14 -11.83
N MET A 137 16.65 -25.08 -12.28
CA MET A 137 15.35 -24.76 -12.90
C MET A 137 14.33 -24.21 -11.89
N GLU A 138 14.22 -24.82 -10.71
CA GLU A 138 13.30 -24.38 -9.65
C GLU A 138 13.75 -23.06 -9.04
N LEU A 139 15.07 -22.89 -8.86
CA LEU A 139 15.67 -21.64 -8.41
C LEU A 139 15.36 -20.49 -9.38
N ASN A 140 15.56 -20.69 -10.69
CA ASN A 140 15.26 -19.67 -11.70
C ASN A 140 13.78 -19.30 -11.71
N ARG A 141 12.88 -20.29 -11.63
CA ARG A 141 11.43 -20.05 -11.51
C ARG A 141 11.07 -19.21 -10.30
N ALA A 142 11.67 -19.55 -9.16
CA ALA A 142 11.38 -18.87 -7.91
C ALA A 142 11.96 -17.45 -7.88
N ILE A 143 13.13 -17.21 -8.50
CA ILE A 143 13.68 -15.87 -8.73
C ILE A 143 12.75 -15.04 -9.64
N SER A 144 12.25 -15.60 -10.74
CA SER A 144 11.29 -14.92 -11.62
C SER A 144 10.03 -14.50 -10.87
N MET A 145 9.48 -15.38 -10.04
CA MET A 145 8.32 -15.08 -9.19
C MET A 145 8.63 -14.03 -8.11
N ALA A 146 9.82 -14.07 -7.50
CA ALA A 146 10.25 -13.07 -6.54
C ALA A 146 10.38 -11.69 -7.19
N ASN A 147 10.90 -11.62 -8.43
CA ASN A 147 10.95 -10.39 -9.21
C ASN A 147 9.54 -9.83 -9.44
N VAL A 148 8.60 -10.63 -9.95
CA VAL A 148 7.20 -10.19 -10.15
C VAL A 148 6.58 -9.69 -8.84
N THR A 149 6.80 -10.41 -7.74
CA THR A 149 6.29 -10.06 -6.40
C THR A 149 6.86 -8.74 -5.89
N LEU A 150 8.15 -8.52 -6.09
CA LEU A 150 8.83 -7.28 -5.73
C LEU A 150 8.24 -6.07 -6.49
N TYR A 151 8.02 -6.22 -7.80
CA TYR A 151 7.45 -5.15 -8.61
C TYR A 151 6.00 -4.84 -8.23
N TRP A 152 5.20 -5.84 -7.86
CA TRP A 152 3.91 -5.58 -7.24
C TRP A 152 4.06 -4.73 -5.98
N ALA A 153 4.94 -5.12 -5.06
CA ALA A 153 5.14 -4.36 -3.82
C ALA A 153 5.60 -2.91 -4.10
N LEU A 154 6.47 -2.71 -5.09
CA LEU A 154 6.98 -1.40 -5.50
C LEU A 154 5.87 -0.52 -6.11
N LEU A 155 5.04 -1.07 -6.99
CA LEU A 155 4.03 -0.33 -7.75
C LEU A 155 2.71 -0.14 -6.98
N ASP A 156 2.43 -1.02 -6.01
CA ASP A 156 1.29 -0.88 -5.10
C ASP A 156 1.49 0.23 -4.06
N ALA A 157 2.70 0.34 -3.49
CA ALA A 157 2.96 1.25 -2.37
C ALA A 157 2.57 2.73 -2.64
N PRO A 158 2.89 3.35 -3.80
CA PRO A 158 2.49 4.73 -4.10
C PRO A 158 0.98 4.95 -4.05
N LEU A 159 0.18 3.99 -4.53
CA LEU A 159 -1.28 4.11 -4.54
C LEU A 159 -1.87 4.00 -3.13
N VAL A 160 -1.32 3.10 -2.30
CA VAL A 160 -1.70 2.97 -0.90
C VAL A 160 -1.35 4.23 -0.11
N ILE A 161 -0.13 4.76 -0.29
CA ILE A 161 0.30 6.02 0.33
C ILE A 161 -0.63 7.16 -0.09
N LEU A 162 -0.92 7.29 -1.39
CA LEU A 162 -1.86 8.29 -1.90
C LEU A 162 -3.23 8.18 -1.21
N SER A 163 -3.74 6.96 -1.04
CA SER A 163 -5.05 6.72 -0.41
C SER A 163 -5.08 7.19 1.05
N TYR A 164 -4.03 6.93 1.83
CA TYR A 164 -3.93 7.44 3.20
C TYR A 164 -3.72 8.95 3.24
N VAL A 165 -2.87 9.50 2.39
CA VAL A 165 -2.62 10.95 2.32
C VAL A 165 -3.92 11.68 1.99
N VAL A 166 -4.70 11.21 1.02
CA VAL A 166 -6.00 11.79 0.69
C VAL A 166 -6.97 11.70 1.86
N ALA A 167 -6.98 10.59 2.58
CA ALA A 167 -7.83 10.42 3.76
C ALA A 167 -7.42 11.38 4.91
N VAL A 168 -6.13 11.59 5.13
CA VAL A 168 -5.61 12.56 6.11
C VAL A 168 -5.94 13.99 5.67
N LEU A 169 -5.62 14.36 4.43
CA LEU A 169 -5.92 15.69 3.88
C LEU A 169 -7.41 16.00 3.91
N ARG A 170 -8.27 15.02 3.59
CA ARG A 170 -9.72 15.19 3.71
C ARG A 170 -10.16 15.48 5.14
N SER A 171 -9.53 14.84 6.13
CA SER A 171 -9.85 15.02 7.55
C SER A 171 -9.34 16.36 8.11
N THR A 172 -8.36 16.99 7.47
CA THR A 172 -7.72 18.23 7.98
C THR A 172 -8.06 19.48 7.18
N LEU A 173 -8.36 19.35 5.88
CA LEU A 173 -8.71 20.48 5.02
C LEU A 173 -10.05 21.08 5.45
N VAL A 174 -10.00 22.36 5.83
CA VAL A 174 -11.17 23.19 6.12
C VAL A 174 -12.10 23.22 4.89
N GLN A 175 -13.41 23.11 5.14
CA GLN A 175 -14.55 22.82 4.25
C GLN A 175 -14.70 23.71 2.98
N GLY A 176 -13.68 23.76 2.13
CA GLY A 176 -13.75 24.35 0.80
C GLY A 176 -14.13 23.29 -0.23
N ARG A 177 -15.39 23.26 -0.65
CA ARG A 177 -15.95 22.30 -1.64
C ARG A 177 -15.05 22.15 -2.88
N THR A 178 -14.54 23.26 -3.40
CA THR A 178 -13.65 23.31 -4.57
C THR A 178 -12.30 22.63 -4.30
N LYS A 179 -11.72 22.79 -3.10
CA LYS A 179 -10.44 22.19 -2.73
C LYS A 179 -10.56 20.68 -2.56
N ILE A 180 -11.60 20.20 -1.87
CA ILE A 180 -11.87 18.78 -1.68
C ILE A 180 -12.19 18.09 -3.02
N ARG A 181 -12.97 18.74 -3.90
CA ARG A 181 -13.25 18.23 -5.24
C ARG A 181 -11.98 18.09 -6.08
N LYS A 182 -11.12 19.12 -6.10
CA LYS A 182 -9.83 19.08 -6.80
C LYS A 182 -8.92 17.97 -6.26
N LEU A 183 -8.87 17.79 -4.93
CA LEU A 183 -8.12 16.72 -4.29
C LEU A 183 -8.54 15.35 -4.85
N PHE A 184 -9.82 14.99 -4.76
CA PHE A 184 -10.29 13.69 -5.26
C PHE A 184 -10.08 13.50 -6.77
N TYR A 185 -10.22 14.57 -7.56
CA TYR A 185 -9.99 14.51 -8.99
C TYR A 185 -8.53 14.22 -9.36
N ILE A 186 -7.60 14.93 -8.72
CA ILE A 186 -6.15 14.72 -8.90
C ILE A 186 -5.77 13.32 -8.44
N SER A 187 -6.25 12.90 -7.26
CA SER A 187 -5.99 11.57 -6.73
C SER A 187 -6.54 10.45 -7.61
N LEU A 188 -7.71 10.63 -8.22
CA LEU A 188 -8.25 9.68 -9.20
C LEU A 188 -7.34 9.56 -10.43
N ARG A 189 -6.86 10.68 -10.99
CA ARG A 189 -5.95 10.65 -12.15
C ARG A 189 -4.65 9.93 -11.82
N ILE A 190 -4.04 10.24 -10.67
CA ILE A 190 -2.81 9.58 -10.23
C ILE A 190 -3.08 8.08 -9.98
N ALA A 191 -4.20 7.73 -9.36
CA ALA A 191 -4.54 6.35 -9.08
C ALA A 191 -4.74 5.49 -10.34
N VAL A 192 -5.43 6.04 -11.35
CA VAL A 192 -5.58 5.39 -12.66
C VAL A 192 -4.22 5.21 -13.32
N PHE A 193 -3.40 6.26 -13.35
CA PHE A 193 -2.04 6.18 -13.93
C PHE A 193 -1.18 5.09 -13.27
N LEU A 194 -1.12 5.06 -11.92
CA LEU A 194 -0.36 4.05 -11.18
C LEU A 194 -0.88 2.63 -11.43
N THR A 195 -2.21 2.46 -11.52
CA THR A 195 -2.83 1.16 -11.79
C THR A 195 -2.49 0.69 -13.22
N THR A 196 -2.57 1.57 -14.21
CA THR A 196 -2.18 1.24 -15.59
C THR A 196 -0.70 0.91 -15.68
N LEU A 197 0.17 1.70 -15.04
CA LEU A 197 1.61 1.43 -15.02
C LEU A 197 1.92 0.06 -14.42
N GLU A 198 1.27 -0.31 -13.31
CA GLU A 198 1.42 -1.64 -12.74
C GLU A 198 1.04 -2.74 -13.72
N ILE A 199 -0.16 -2.66 -14.32
CA ILE A 199 -0.63 -3.68 -15.26
C ILE A 199 0.39 -3.86 -16.39
N LEU A 200 0.88 -2.77 -16.96
CA LEU A 200 1.87 -2.82 -18.05
C LEU A 200 3.18 -3.48 -17.61
N VAL A 201 3.73 -3.10 -16.46
CA VAL A 201 4.98 -3.66 -15.95
C VAL A 201 4.84 -5.15 -15.62
N ILE A 202 3.74 -5.55 -14.97
CA ILE A 202 3.52 -6.94 -14.57
C ILE A 202 3.24 -7.83 -15.78
N VAL A 203 2.45 -7.38 -16.76
CA VAL A 203 2.23 -8.10 -18.01
C VAL A 203 3.56 -8.24 -18.78
N TYR A 204 4.36 -7.17 -18.83
CA TYR A 204 5.68 -7.22 -19.46
C TYR A 204 6.59 -8.25 -18.79
N LEU A 205 6.78 -8.17 -17.47
CA LEU A 205 7.60 -9.13 -16.71
C LEU A 205 7.06 -10.56 -16.80
N GLY A 206 5.74 -10.71 -16.76
CA GLY A 206 5.06 -11.99 -16.93
C GLY A 206 5.34 -12.61 -18.30
N SER A 207 5.29 -11.81 -19.37
CA SER A 207 5.53 -12.29 -20.74
C SER A 207 6.98 -12.74 -20.95
N GLN A 208 7.96 -12.02 -20.38
CA GLN A 208 9.37 -12.39 -20.43
C GLN A 208 9.65 -13.74 -19.74
N ASN A 209 8.96 -14.01 -18.63
CA ASN A 209 9.17 -15.22 -17.83
C ASN A 209 8.18 -16.35 -18.14
N TRP A 210 7.22 -16.13 -19.04
CA TRP A 210 6.04 -17.00 -19.21
C TRP A 210 6.35 -18.46 -19.48
N LYS A 211 7.34 -18.72 -20.36
CA LYS A 211 7.76 -20.07 -20.74
C LYS A 211 8.51 -20.80 -19.62
N GLY A 212 9.17 -20.06 -18.73
CA GLY A 212 9.94 -20.63 -17.61
C GLY A 212 9.07 -21.05 -16.44
N LEU A 213 7.91 -20.41 -16.25
CA LEU A 213 7.03 -20.61 -15.10
C LEU A 213 6.20 -21.89 -15.19
N SER A 214 5.95 -22.54 -14.06
CA SER A 214 5.02 -23.68 -13.98
C SER A 214 3.56 -23.23 -14.24
N ALA A 215 2.68 -24.18 -14.57
CA ALA A 215 1.26 -23.87 -14.77
C ALA A 215 0.62 -23.26 -13.52
N PHE A 216 0.99 -23.78 -12.34
CA PHE A 216 0.56 -23.26 -11.05
C PHE A 216 1.02 -21.80 -10.84
N GLN A 217 2.29 -21.49 -11.09
CA GLN A 217 2.83 -20.13 -10.95
C GLN A 217 2.14 -19.14 -11.89
N ARG A 218 1.90 -19.53 -13.15
CA ARG A 218 1.16 -18.71 -14.11
C ARG A 218 -0.26 -18.42 -13.62
N ALA A 219 -0.97 -19.45 -13.15
CA ALA A 219 -2.30 -19.28 -12.57
C ALA A 219 -2.27 -18.35 -11.35
N THR A 220 -1.32 -18.54 -10.43
CA THR A 220 -1.13 -17.67 -9.26
C THR A 220 -0.91 -16.21 -9.67
N ILE A 221 -0.06 -15.95 -10.67
CA ILE A 221 0.19 -14.58 -11.15
C ILE A 221 -1.09 -13.95 -11.68
N CYS A 222 -1.83 -14.66 -12.53
CA CYS A 222 -3.08 -14.17 -13.10
C CYS A 222 -4.13 -13.89 -12.00
N SER A 223 -4.30 -14.81 -11.05
CA SER A 223 -5.26 -14.65 -9.95
C SER A 223 -4.90 -13.47 -9.05
N LEU A 224 -3.63 -13.32 -8.68
CA LEU A 224 -3.17 -12.20 -7.86
C LEU A 224 -3.30 -10.88 -8.61
N GLN A 225 -2.94 -10.83 -9.89
CA GLN A 225 -3.10 -9.62 -10.71
C GLN A 225 -4.57 -9.19 -10.78
N ALA A 226 -5.49 -10.13 -10.99
CA ALA A 226 -6.93 -9.84 -11.01
C ALA A 226 -7.42 -9.32 -9.66
N LEU A 227 -7.02 -9.96 -8.56
CA LEU A 227 -7.37 -9.53 -7.20
C LEU A 227 -6.84 -8.13 -6.88
N PHE A 228 -5.58 -7.86 -7.18
CA PHE A 228 -4.93 -6.57 -6.91
C PHE A 228 -5.52 -5.47 -7.77
N THR A 229 -5.71 -5.73 -9.07
CA THR A 229 -6.38 -4.79 -9.97
C THR A 229 -7.80 -4.49 -9.48
N GLY A 230 -8.56 -5.50 -9.05
CA GLY A 230 -9.90 -5.33 -8.47
C GLY A 230 -9.91 -4.41 -7.23
N ALA A 231 -8.97 -4.61 -6.31
CA ALA A 231 -8.80 -3.75 -5.14
C ALA A 231 -8.49 -2.29 -5.53
N LYS A 232 -7.65 -2.07 -6.56
CA LYS A 232 -7.31 -0.73 -7.05
C LYS A 232 -8.46 -0.06 -7.79
N VAL A 233 -9.19 -0.80 -8.61
CA VAL A 233 -10.43 -0.32 -9.25
C VAL A 233 -11.42 0.15 -8.20
N TRP A 234 -11.55 -0.58 -7.08
CA TRP A 234 -12.39 -0.16 -5.96
C TRP A 234 -11.92 1.17 -5.34
N VAL A 235 -10.62 1.37 -5.18
CA VAL A 235 -10.05 2.66 -4.71
C VAL A 235 -10.38 3.79 -5.70
N CYS A 236 -10.20 3.56 -7.00
CA CYS A 236 -10.57 4.51 -8.04
C CYS A 236 -12.07 4.85 -8.01
N GLN A 237 -12.94 3.84 -7.89
CA GLN A 237 -14.37 4.05 -7.74
C GLN A 237 -14.70 4.91 -6.51
N ARG A 238 -14.02 4.67 -5.38
CA ARG A 238 -14.20 5.47 -4.17
C ARG A 238 -13.82 6.94 -4.37
N PHE A 239 -12.70 7.22 -5.05
CA PHE A 239 -12.32 8.59 -5.39
C PHE A 239 -13.31 9.23 -6.37
N TYR A 240 -13.76 8.49 -7.37
CA TYR A 240 -14.74 8.97 -8.34
C TYR A 240 -16.10 9.27 -7.68
N SER A 241 -16.62 8.38 -6.84
CA SER A 241 -17.86 8.61 -6.10
C SER A 241 -17.74 9.80 -5.15
N ALA A 242 -16.61 9.96 -4.46
CA ALA A 242 -16.35 11.12 -3.60
C ALA A 242 -16.28 12.43 -4.40
N TYR A 243 -15.64 12.40 -5.57
CA TYR A 243 -15.63 13.53 -6.51
C TYR A 243 -17.04 13.90 -6.99
N ARG A 244 -17.85 12.91 -7.38
CA ARG A 244 -19.21 13.11 -7.90
C ARG A 244 -20.16 13.67 -6.84
N ARG A 245 -20.12 13.17 -5.60
CA ARG A 245 -20.91 13.74 -4.48
C ARG A 245 -20.59 15.21 -4.25
N GLN A 246 -19.32 15.58 -4.34
CA GLN A 246 -18.91 16.99 -4.25
C GLN A 246 -19.34 17.82 -5.46
N ALA A 247 -19.73 17.20 -6.58
CA ALA A 247 -20.21 17.88 -7.79
C ALA A 247 -21.75 18.00 -7.88
N ASP A 248 -22.52 17.22 -7.11
CA ASP A 248 -23.99 17.18 -7.21
C ASP A 248 -24.67 18.41 -6.56
N PRO A 249 -25.45 19.22 -7.31
CA PRO A 249 -26.21 20.34 -6.79
C PRO A 249 -27.38 19.95 -5.86
N LEU A 250 -27.92 18.73 -5.92
CA LEU A 250 -29.11 18.34 -5.14
C LEU A 250 -28.77 17.97 -3.69
N GLU A 251 -27.68 17.23 -3.46
CA GLU A 251 -27.09 17.07 -2.12
C GLU A 251 -26.71 18.44 -1.51
N THR A 252 -26.40 19.43 -2.37
CA THR A 252 -26.06 20.80 -1.97
C THR A 252 -27.24 21.54 -1.36
N LYS A 253 -28.46 21.30 -1.85
CA LYS A 253 -29.67 21.96 -1.34
C LYS A 253 -30.08 21.34 0.01
N ALA A 254 -30.09 20.01 0.08
CA ALA A 254 -30.42 19.27 1.30
C ALA A 254 -29.48 19.55 2.49
N THR A 255 -28.16 19.69 2.27
CA THR A 255 -27.23 20.06 3.36
C THR A 255 -27.32 21.53 3.78
N ARG A 256 -27.68 22.43 2.86
CA ARG A 256 -27.95 23.85 3.17
C ARG A 256 -29.22 24.00 4.01
N ASP A 257 -30.28 23.31 3.63
CA ASP A 257 -31.57 23.34 4.31
C ASP A 257 -31.47 22.68 5.69
N ALA A 258 -30.70 21.59 5.84
CA ALA A 258 -30.43 20.94 7.13
C ALA A 258 -29.51 21.78 8.06
N GLY A 259 -28.62 22.61 7.50
CA GLY A 259 -27.78 23.55 8.26
C GLY A 259 -28.52 24.81 8.70
N ALA A 260 -29.53 25.25 7.93
CA ALA A 260 -30.40 26.38 8.26
C ALA A 260 -31.50 26.02 9.30
N LEU A 261 -31.78 24.73 9.50
CA LEU A 261 -32.74 24.21 10.48
C LEU A 261 -32.15 23.93 11.87
N LYS A 262 -30.91 24.38 12.15
CA LYS A 262 -30.41 24.48 13.52
C LYS A 262 -30.41 25.96 13.95
N PRO A 263 -31.53 26.48 14.49
CA PRO A 263 -31.47 27.65 15.35
C PRO A 263 -30.85 27.26 16.70
N GLU A 264 -29.93 28.12 17.14
CA GLU A 264 -29.43 28.40 18.50
C GLU A 264 -29.26 27.24 19.49
#